data_AF-A0A9P5RHF7-F1
#
_entry.id   AF-A0A9P5RHF7-F1
#
_cell.length_a   1.000
_cell.length_b   1.000
_cell.length_c   1.000
_cell.angle_alpha   90.00
_cell.angle_beta   90.00
_cell.angle_gamma   90.00
#
_symmetry.space_group_name_H-M   'P 1'
#
loop_
_entity.id
_entity.type
_entity.pdbx_description
1 polymer ?
#
loop_
_entity_poly.entity_id
_entity_poly.type
_entity_poly.pdbx_seq_one_letter_code
_entity_poly.pdbx_strand_id
1 'polypeptide(L)'
;MSHSFVFDNKDNPVLRFIAQELHTSLNTTTSTNATTDSDPSATLHAYEFRLESFLTRPRTCTTLFPPRVQKSRYSQILVQERLVLLSAGPSSSKDTEANVDKEENMATNQVLVAGLEVLEYTLMPLTPSSPTARCKGSRAREEKIIYIAKVDTSGFWPLPGLETQTLRGKSPAQALVKGYLRSIRVNSSHDHGFSSPSFVDTSTTSTSVVEDTSNSNDTTNSAAAAAGKMSALSIASTTNPTTSTIKQDRPRKTSLYIFARAQPQYLFANSAKNPQKRVLDDRGLVRWWKNTVASVYTESMDTAATTTLEQEAEGDRKKTQVKGWWHIPGIETERQAHNVIRSTSSTITSSTKAFEWTYGYPDKDSTELANALIPQFPDDPKSRMMQSPSCQGGFVNIRTFWELAAIGEESGAGKITGFFRVVEEAEDEDSEEEGEEVKGAVQEKAVTGMTAG
;
A
#
# COMPACT_ATOMS: atom_id res chain seq x y z
N MET A 1 -28.94 -0.07 -0.70
CA MET A 1 -28.75 1.03 0.28
C MET A 1 -27.95 2.14 -0.41
N SER A 2 -28.30 3.40 -0.21
CA SER A 2 -27.46 4.51 -0.69
C SER A 2 -26.39 4.80 0.36
N HIS A 3 -25.12 4.81 -0.05
CA HIS A 3 -23.98 5.15 0.81
C HIS A 3 -23.28 6.37 0.21
N SER A 4 -23.10 7.42 1.02
CA SER A 4 -22.35 8.60 0.64
C SER A 4 -20.90 8.49 1.12
N PHE A 5 -19.98 9.02 0.32
CA PHE A 5 -18.57 9.13 0.67
C PHE A 5 -18.18 10.60 0.70
N VAL A 6 -17.53 11.03 1.78
CA VAL A 6 -16.99 12.37 1.95
C VAL A 6 -15.47 12.28 2.00
N PHE A 7 -14.81 13.14 1.22
CA PHE A 7 -13.36 13.20 1.09
C PHE A 7 -12.86 14.58 1.52
N ASP A 8 -11.83 14.61 2.35
CA ASP A 8 -11.13 15.87 2.69
C ASP A 8 -10.36 16.44 1.49
N ASN A 9 -9.98 15.59 0.53
CA ASN A 9 -9.35 15.99 -0.72
C ASN A 9 -9.92 15.14 -1.86
N LYS A 10 -10.86 15.72 -2.62
CA LYS A 10 -11.57 15.04 -3.71
C LYS A 10 -10.65 14.57 -4.84
N ASP A 11 -9.45 15.14 -4.96
CA ASP A 11 -8.48 14.81 -6.02
C ASP A 11 -7.45 13.75 -5.59
N ASN A 12 -7.51 13.26 -4.36
CA ASN A 12 -6.59 12.22 -3.92
C ASN A 12 -6.99 10.85 -4.50
N PRO A 13 -6.20 10.27 -5.43
CA PRO A 13 -6.54 8.99 -6.08
C PRO A 13 -6.62 7.84 -5.08
N VAL A 14 -5.81 7.87 -4.01
CA VAL A 14 -5.83 6.85 -2.95
C VAL A 14 -7.22 6.74 -2.34
N LEU A 15 -7.83 7.88 -2.01
CA LEU A 15 -9.14 7.91 -1.37
C LEU A 15 -10.25 7.41 -2.31
N ARG A 16 -10.14 7.71 -3.61
CA ARG A 16 -11.10 7.22 -4.62
C ARG A 16 -11.07 5.70 -4.74
N PHE A 17 -9.89 5.10 -4.84
CA PHE A 17 -9.77 3.63 -4.90
C PHE A 17 -10.24 2.95 -3.61
N ILE A 18 -9.98 3.56 -2.44
CA ILE A 18 -10.48 3.04 -1.16
C ILE A 18 -12.01 3.12 -1.09
N ALA A 19 -12.60 4.24 -1.51
CA ALA A 19 -14.06 4.37 -1.56
C ALA A 19 -14.69 3.37 -2.53
N GLN A 20 -14.08 3.16 -3.70
CA GLN A 20 -14.52 2.14 -4.66
C GLN A 20 -14.48 0.74 -4.04
N GLU A 21 -13.41 0.39 -3.32
CA GLU A 21 -13.30 -0.90 -2.62
C GLU A 21 -14.34 -1.07 -1.52
N LEU A 22 -14.57 -0.03 -0.72
CA LEU A 22 -15.62 -0.03 0.30
C LEU A 22 -17.00 -0.19 -0.34
N HIS A 23 -17.28 0.56 -1.41
CA HIS A 23 -18.54 0.51 -2.14
C HIS A 23 -18.79 -0.88 -2.75
N THR A 24 -17.82 -1.43 -3.49
CA THR A 24 -17.89 -2.78 -4.07
C THR A 24 -18.09 -3.81 -2.96
N SER A 25 -17.30 -3.74 -1.88
CA SER A 25 -17.44 -4.65 -0.75
C SER A 25 -18.86 -4.57 -0.19
N LEU A 26 -19.35 -3.38 0.17
CA LEU A 26 -20.67 -3.17 0.75
C LEU A 26 -21.81 -3.67 -0.14
N ASN A 27 -21.75 -3.42 -1.46
CA ASN A 27 -22.83 -3.73 -2.39
C ASN A 27 -22.78 -5.13 -3.01
N THR A 28 -21.72 -5.90 -2.76
CA THR A 28 -21.73 -7.32 -3.17
C THR A 28 -22.76 -8.06 -2.31
N THR A 29 -23.95 -8.29 -2.86
CA THR A 29 -24.98 -9.19 -2.32
C THR A 29 -24.62 -10.61 -2.73
N THR A 30 -24.26 -11.46 -1.76
CA THR A 30 -24.30 -12.91 -1.99
C THR A 30 -25.74 -13.30 -2.27
N SER A 31 -26.04 -13.71 -3.50
CA SER A 31 -27.33 -14.28 -3.89
C SER A 31 -27.56 -15.55 -3.05
N THR A 32 -28.21 -15.39 -1.91
CA THR A 32 -28.74 -16.50 -1.14
C THR A 32 -30.24 -16.35 -1.19
N ASN A 33 -30.90 -17.34 -1.81
CA ASN A 33 -32.34 -17.45 -1.87
C ASN A 33 -32.87 -17.49 -0.44
N ALA A 34 -33.33 -16.36 0.08
CA ALA A 34 -34.02 -16.27 1.36
C ALA A 34 -35.48 -15.92 1.10
N THR A 35 -36.33 -16.88 1.46
CA THR A 35 -37.78 -16.83 1.47
C THR A 35 -38.26 -15.63 2.29
N THR A 36 -39.28 -14.98 1.76
CA THR A 36 -40.00 -13.82 2.31
C THR A 36 -40.56 -14.09 3.70
N ASP A 37 -39.98 -13.46 4.72
CA ASP A 37 -40.69 -12.99 5.92
C ASP A 37 -39.84 -11.90 6.58
N SER A 38 -40.03 -10.64 6.17
CA SER A 38 -39.31 -9.49 6.72
C SER A 38 -40.26 -8.53 7.41
N ASP A 39 -40.01 -8.35 8.70
CA ASP A 39 -40.61 -7.40 9.63
C ASP A 39 -40.53 -5.95 9.09
N PRO A 40 -41.66 -5.23 8.92
CA PRO A 40 -41.70 -3.91 8.29
C PRO A 40 -41.11 -2.76 9.15
N SER A 41 -40.53 -3.04 10.32
CA SER A 41 -40.00 -2.00 11.22
C SER A 41 -38.49 -1.72 11.09
N ALA A 42 -37.76 -2.41 10.20
CA ALA A 42 -36.33 -2.17 10.02
C ALA A 42 -36.09 -0.90 9.19
N THR A 43 -35.96 0.25 9.86
CA THR A 43 -35.55 1.50 9.21
C THR A 43 -34.15 1.35 8.61
N LEU A 44 -34.06 1.31 7.29
CA LEU A 44 -32.80 1.30 6.54
C LEU A 44 -32.06 2.63 6.75
N HIS A 45 -31.09 2.65 7.66
CA HIS A 45 -30.25 3.83 7.86
C HIS A 45 -29.25 3.99 6.71
N ALA A 46 -29.30 5.13 6.02
CA ALA A 46 -28.23 5.54 5.12
C ALA A 46 -26.99 5.89 5.95
N TYR A 47 -25.85 5.35 5.54
CA TYR A 47 -24.57 5.58 6.18
C TYR A 47 -23.70 6.51 5.34
N GLU A 48 -23.07 7.47 6.01
CA GLU A 48 -22.01 8.32 5.45
C GLU A 48 -20.65 7.78 5.90
N PHE A 49 -19.76 7.60 4.93
CA PHE A 49 -18.37 7.23 5.15
C PHE A 49 -17.47 8.44 4.89
N ARG A 50 -16.57 8.73 5.83
CA ARG A 50 -15.56 9.78 5.67
C ARG A 50 -14.17 9.16 5.59
N LEU A 51 -13.42 9.56 4.57
CA LEU A 51 -12.05 9.15 4.36
C LEU A 51 -11.12 10.36 4.46
N GLU A 52 -10.20 10.30 5.41
CA GLU A 52 -9.20 11.34 5.65
C GLU A 52 -7.82 10.76 5.31
N SER A 53 -6.99 11.52 4.57
CA SER A 53 -5.61 11.12 4.27
C SER A 53 -4.66 12.25 4.62
N PHE A 54 -3.80 11.97 5.58
CA PHE A 54 -2.72 12.84 6.02
C PHE A 54 -1.42 12.36 5.41
N LEU A 55 -0.62 13.28 4.89
CA LEU A 55 0.67 12.98 4.27
C LEU A 55 1.71 13.98 4.78
N THR A 56 2.85 13.48 5.27
CA THR A 56 3.95 14.37 5.67
C THR A 56 4.64 14.97 4.44
N ARG A 57 5.33 16.09 4.65
CA ARG A 57 6.27 16.60 3.64
C ARG A 57 7.39 15.56 3.40
N PRO A 58 7.85 15.37 2.15
CA PRO A 58 9.01 14.53 1.88
C PRO A 58 10.23 14.98 2.70
N ARG A 59 10.87 14.03 3.37
CA ARG A 59 12.12 14.26 4.11
C ARG A 59 13.21 13.32 3.64
N THR A 60 14.46 13.77 3.71
CA THR A 60 15.60 12.90 3.39
C THR A 60 15.70 11.78 4.43
N CYS A 61 15.83 10.54 3.97
CA CYS A 61 16.02 9.36 4.80
C CYS A 61 17.48 8.88 4.70
N THR A 62 18.13 8.69 5.84
CA THR A 62 19.54 8.24 5.92
C THR A 62 19.69 6.91 6.65
N THR A 63 18.58 6.31 7.08
CA THR A 63 18.55 5.15 7.96
C THR A 63 18.01 3.90 7.29
N LEU A 64 17.50 3.99 6.04
CA LEU A 64 16.90 2.86 5.35
C LEU A 64 17.93 1.76 5.06
N PHE A 65 19.17 2.15 4.77
CA PHE A 65 20.31 1.26 4.63
C PHE A 65 21.52 1.84 5.39
N PRO A 66 22.55 1.04 5.69
CA PRO A 66 23.80 1.55 6.22
C PRO A 66 24.38 2.65 5.31
N PRO A 67 25.00 3.72 5.85
CA PRO A 67 25.45 4.86 5.07
C PRO A 67 26.36 4.51 3.88
N ARG A 68 27.21 3.48 4.00
CA ARG A 68 28.07 3.02 2.91
C ARG A 68 27.25 2.45 1.75
N VAL A 69 26.29 1.58 2.04
CA VAL A 69 25.41 0.94 1.04
C VAL A 69 24.52 1.97 0.38
N GLN A 70 23.95 2.87 1.17
CA GLN A 70 23.07 3.92 0.65
C GLN A 70 23.83 4.83 -0.33
N LYS A 71 24.99 5.35 0.08
CA LYS A 71 25.81 6.25 -0.76
C LYS A 71 26.37 5.57 -2.01
N SER A 72 26.52 4.24 -2.02
CA SER A 72 27.01 3.51 -3.20
C SER A 72 25.90 3.15 -4.19
N ARG A 73 24.62 3.26 -3.81
CA ARG A 73 23.48 2.87 -4.68
C ARG A 73 22.59 4.04 -5.06
N TYR A 74 22.42 4.99 -4.16
CA TYR A 74 21.42 6.05 -4.28
C TYR A 74 22.04 7.42 -4.04
N SER A 75 21.71 8.38 -4.91
CA SER A 75 22.05 9.79 -4.73
C SER A 75 21.22 10.42 -3.62
N GLN A 76 19.95 10.01 -3.51
CA GLN A 76 19.01 10.51 -2.51
C GLN A 76 17.97 9.44 -2.20
N ILE A 77 17.53 9.41 -0.94
CA ILE A 77 16.34 8.66 -0.52
C ILE A 77 15.43 9.65 0.21
N LEU A 78 14.18 9.74 -0.24
CA LEU A 78 13.13 10.51 0.41
C LEU A 78 12.15 9.56 1.07
N VAL A 79 11.54 9.98 2.17
CA VAL A 79 10.44 9.26 2.84
C VAL A 79 9.29 10.20 3.12
N GLN A 80 8.07 9.70 2.95
CA GLN A 80 6.82 10.30 3.37
C GLN A 80 6.02 9.30 4.20
N GLU A 81 5.34 9.80 5.23
CA GLU A 81 4.42 9.02 6.05
C GLU A 81 3.00 9.38 5.67
N ARG A 82 2.19 8.36 5.39
CA ARG A 82 0.77 8.49 5.09
C ARG A 82 -0.04 7.82 6.19
N LEU A 83 -1.01 8.56 6.72
CA LEU A 83 -2.07 8.02 7.57
C LEU A 83 -3.40 8.16 6.84
N VAL A 84 -4.13 7.06 6.67
CA VAL A 84 -5.50 7.05 6.14
C VAL A 84 -6.44 6.60 7.25
N LEU A 85 -7.47 7.39 7.51
CA LEU A 85 -8.50 7.10 8.50
C LEU A 85 -9.86 6.95 7.81
N LEU A 86 -10.62 5.94 8.26
CA LEU A 86 -12.00 5.72 7.86
C LEU A 86 -12.90 5.95 9.07
N SER A 87 -13.81 6.92 8.94
CA SER A 87 -14.91 7.15 9.86
C SER A 87 -16.24 6.79 9.20
N ALA A 88 -17.23 6.40 10.00
CA ALA A 88 -18.56 6.14 9.50
C ALA A 88 -19.64 6.52 10.52
N GLY A 89 -20.79 6.98 10.05
CA GLY A 89 -21.92 7.36 10.90
C GLY A 89 -23.22 7.46 10.10
N PRO A 90 -24.37 7.65 10.77
CA PRO A 90 -25.64 7.88 10.09
C PRO A 90 -25.55 9.14 9.23
N SER A 91 -26.09 9.07 8.01
CA SER A 91 -26.20 10.23 7.12
C SER A 91 -27.07 11.28 7.79
N SER A 92 -26.56 12.50 7.99
CA SER A 92 -27.41 13.62 8.40
C SER A 92 -28.37 13.93 7.26
N SER A 93 -29.66 13.64 7.41
CA SER A 93 -30.68 14.14 6.49
C SER A 93 -30.64 15.67 6.53
N LYS A 94 -30.52 16.31 5.37
CA LYS A 94 -30.56 17.79 5.26
C LYS A 94 -31.96 18.38 5.52
N ASP A 95 -32.95 17.57 5.88
CA ASP A 95 -34.35 17.98 5.97
C ASP A 95 -34.73 18.73 7.27
N THR A 96 -33.78 19.41 7.92
CA THR A 96 -34.10 20.22 9.12
C THR A 96 -33.41 21.57 9.08
N GLU A 97 -33.61 22.34 8.01
CA GLU A 97 -33.28 23.78 7.92
C GLU A 97 -34.22 24.68 8.77
N ALA A 98 -34.68 24.19 9.93
CA ALA A 98 -35.60 24.95 10.80
C ALA A 98 -35.19 24.87 12.27
N ASN A 99 -33.98 25.37 12.59
CA ASN A 99 -33.66 26.06 13.84
C ASN A 99 -32.17 26.42 13.86
N VAL A 100 -31.85 27.53 13.22
CA VAL A 100 -30.59 28.25 13.43
C VAL A 100 -30.75 28.97 14.76
N ASP A 101 -30.08 28.48 15.82
CA ASP A 101 -29.67 29.26 17.01
C ASP A 101 -29.04 28.37 18.12
N LYS A 102 -28.25 27.34 17.77
CA LYS A 102 -27.36 26.66 18.73
C LYS A 102 -26.08 26.16 18.07
N GLU A 103 -25.05 27.00 18.07
CA GLU A 103 -23.65 26.65 17.76
C GLU A 103 -22.98 25.88 18.92
N GLU A 104 -23.69 24.95 19.56
CA GLU A 104 -23.09 24.03 20.53
C GLU A 104 -22.57 22.79 19.80
N ASN A 105 -21.29 22.82 19.43
CA ASN A 105 -20.39 21.67 19.26
C ASN A 105 -21.09 20.34 18.89
N MET A 106 -21.71 20.29 17.71
CA MET A 106 -22.29 19.05 17.19
C MET A 106 -21.15 18.07 16.92
N ALA A 107 -20.86 17.21 17.90
CA ALA A 107 -20.10 16.01 17.66
C ALA A 107 -20.73 15.30 16.47
N THR A 108 -19.97 15.17 15.38
CA THR A 108 -20.43 14.35 14.26
C THR A 108 -20.73 12.98 14.83
N ASN A 109 -21.91 12.40 14.54
CA ASN A 109 -22.26 11.03 14.94
C ASN A 109 -21.38 9.97 14.22
N GLN A 110 -20.21 10.35 13.74
CA GLN A 110 -19.25 9.53 13.05
C GLN A 110 -18.26 8.93 14.05
N VAL A 111 -17.98 7.65 13.89
CA VAL A 111 -16.99 6.93 14.68
C VAL A 111 -15.83 6.52 13.80
N LEU A 112 -14.61 6.60 14.32
CA LEU A 112 -13.44 6.03 13.63
C LEU A 112 -13.57 4.51 13.61
N VAL A 113 -13.47 3.92 12.42
CA VAL A 113 -13.67 2.49 12.18
C VAL A 113 -12.35 1.76 11.92
N ALA A 114 -11.51 2.35 11.06
CA ALA A 114 -10.26 1.72 10.62
C ALA A 114 -9.19 2.76 10.30
N GLY A 115 -7.93 2.35 10.38
CA GLY A 115 -6.78 3.18 10.05
C GLY A 115 -5.69 2.38 9.35
N LEU A 116 -4.94 3.05 8.46
CA LEU A 116 -3.82 2.50 7.71
C LEU A 116 -2.66 3.50 7.74
N GLU A 117 -1.50 3.06 8.19
CA GLU A 117 -0.25 3.83 8.22
C GLU A 117 0.75 3.20 7.25
N VAL A 118 1.28 4.01 6.33
CA VAL A 118 2.22 3.59 5.28
C VAL A 118 3.39 4.55 5.19
N LEU A 119 4.59 3.99 5.02
CA LEU A 119 5.78 4.76 4.68
C LEU A 119 6.11 4.57 3.20
N GLU A 120 6.16 5.68 2.48
CA GLU A 120 6.45 5.75 1.04
C GLU A 120 7.86 6.30 0.87
N TYR A 121 8.77 5.48 0.37
CA TYR A 121 10.15 5.85 0.09
C TYR A 121 10.36 6.01 -1.42
N THR A 122 10.96 7.12 -1.81
CA THR A 122 11.45 7.35 -3.18
C THR A 122 12.96 7.28 -3.18
N LEU A 123 13.53 6.38 -3.97
CA LEU A 123 14.95 6.14 -4.06
C LEU A 123 15.42 6.60 -5.44
N MET A 124 16.43 7.47 -5.46
CA MET A 124 17.03 8.01 -6.67
C MET A 124 18.34 7.28 -6.95
N PRO A 125 18.39 6.30 -7.88
CA PRO A 125 19.61 5.56 -8.15
C PRO A 125 20.74 6.47 -8.64
N LEU A 126 21.99 6.09 -8.39
CA LEU A 126 23.13 6.78 -8.99
C LEU A 126 23.11 6.58 -10.51
N THR A 127 23.32 7.64 -11.27
CA THR A 127 23.51 7.53 -12.72
C THR A 127 24.82 6.80 -12.99
N PRO A 128 24.85 5.76 -13.85
CA PRO A 128 26.08 5.04 -14.17
C PRO A 128 27.10 6.00 -14.78
N SER A 129 28.31 6.03 -14.24
CA SER A 129 29.37 6.97 -14.61
C SER A 129 30.15 6.57 -15.87
N SER A 130 29.65 5.64 -16.68
CA SER A 130 30.39 5.13 -17.85
C SER A 130 30.21 6.03 -19.08
N PRO A 131 31.28 6.65 -19.64
CA PRO A 131 31.20 7.46 -20.85
C PRO A 131 31.19 6.65 -22.15
N THR A 132 31.30 5.32 -22.09
CA THR A 132 31.61 4.49 -23.27
C THR A 132 30.41 3.80 -23.93
N ALA A 133 29.22 3.87 -23.35
CA ALA A 133 27.99 3.44 -24.03
C ALA A 133 27.13 4.67 -24.34
N ARG A 134 27.16 5.12 -25.60
CA ARG A 134 26.15 6.05 -26.14
C ARG A 134 24.81 5.31 -26.27
N CYS A 135 24.21 4.88 -25.16
CA CYS A 135 22.78 4.64 -25.11
C CYS A 135 22.13 5.99 -24.83
N LYS A 136 21.64 6.64 -25.90
CA LYS A 136 20.90 7.89 -25.79
C LYS A 136 19.62 7.62 -24.97
N GLY A 137 19.58 8.10 -23.72
CA GLY A 137 18.30 8.40 -23.05
C GLY A 137 17.91 7.59 -21.81
N SER A 138 18.65 6.57 -21.37
CA SER A 138 18.31 5.86 -20.14
C SER A 138 18.70 6.68 -18.90
N ARG A 139 17.83 7.64 -18.53
CA ARG A 139 17.91 8.33 -17.25
C ARG A 139 17.65 7.30 -16.16
N ALA A 140 18.49 7.25 -15.13
CA ALA A 140 18.25 6.39 -13.97
C ALA A 140 16.87 6.69 -13.39
N ARG A 141 15.91 5.78 -13.64
CA ARG A 141 14.52 5.91 -13.24
C ARG A 141 14.39 5.67 -11.73
N GLU A 142 13.46 6.38 -11.12
CA GLU A 142 13.21 6.29 -9.67
C GLU A 142 12.76 4.88 -9.28
N GLU A 143 13.15 4.45 -8.08
CA GLU A 143 12.60 3.26 -7.43
C GLU A 143 11.70 3.69 -6.26
N LYS A 144 10.65 2.93 -5.99
CA LYS A 144 9.76 3.15 -4.85
C LYS A 144 9.78 1.96 -3.90
N ILE A 145 9.83 2.24 -2.60
CA ILE A 145 9.59 1.26 -1.56
C ILE A 145 8.35 1.69 -0.77
N ILE A 146 7.38 0.79 -0.65
CA ILE A 146 6.16 0.97 0.12
C ILE A 146 6.25 0.03 1.32
N TYR A 147 6.20 0.57 2.53
CA TYR A 147 6.16 -0.21 3.76
C TYR A 147 4.85 0.04 4.49
N ILE A 148 3.99 -0.98 4.57
CA ILE A 148 2.78 -0.89 5.38
C ILE A 148 3.17 -1.11 6.83
N ALA A 149 3.20 -0.03 7.60
CA ALA A 149 3.66 -0.05 8.99
C ALA A 149 2.58 -0.57 9.93
N LYS A 150 1.35 -0.07 9.81
CA LYS A 150 0.24 -0.44 10.70
C LYS A 150 -1.08 -0.47 9.94
N VAL A 151 -1.93 -1.41 10.30
CA VAL A 151 -3.35 -1.41 9.95
C VAL A 151 -4.12 -1.85 11.19
N ASP A 152 -5.21 -1.16 11.50
CA ASP A 152 -6.00 -1.48 12.70
C ASP A 152 -7.47 -1.15 12.49
N THR A 153 -8.30 -1.70 13.37
CA THR A 153 -9.72 -1.37 13.49
C THR A 153 -10.06 -1.01 14.93
N SER A 154 -11.05 -0.15 15.12
CA SER A 154 -11.52 0.27 16.44
C SER A 154 -12.49 -0.73 17.09
N GLY A 155 -13.06 -1.63 16.29
CA GLY A 155 -14.13 -2.54 16.71
C GLY A 155 -15.55 -1.99 16.56
N PHE A 156 -15.72 -0.75 16.07
CA PHE A 156 -17.04 -0.20 15.75
C PHE A 156 -17.58 -0.64 14.37
N TRP A 157 -17.10 -1.79 13.86
CA TRP A 157 -17.56 -2.43 12.64
C TRP A 157 -17.97 -3.88 12.94
N PRO A 158 -19.16 -4.33 12.52
CA PRO A 158 -20.14 -3.64 11.66
C PRO A 158 -20.89 -2.49 12.38
N LEU A 159 -21.38 -1.53 11.60
CA LEU A 159 -22.17 -0.40 12.14
C LEU A 159 -23.58 -0.88 12.56
N PRO A 160 -24.20 -0.29 13.60
CA PRO A 160 -25.53 -0.71 14.08
C PRO A 160 -26.62 -0.71 12.98
N GLY A 161 -27.42 -1.78 12.85
CA GLY A 161 -28.46 -1.83 11.82
C GLY A 161 -27.96 -2.07 10.38
N LEU A 162 -26.65 -2.22 10.18
CA LEU A 162 -26.11 -2.83 8.97
C LEU A 162 -26.11 -4.35 9.20
N GLU A 163 -26.95 -5.09 8.46
CA GLU A 163 -27.16 -6.53 8.67
C GLU A 163 -25.83 -7.29 8.75
N THR A 164 -25.62 -7.98 9.87
CA THR A 164 -24.39 -8.75 10.10
C THR A 164 -24.17 -9.85 9.05
N GLN A 165 -25.23 -10.31 8.40
CA GLN A 165 -25.18 -11.28 7.30
C GLN A 165 -24.65 -10.65 6.00
N THR A 166 -25.09 -9.44 5.64
CA THR A 166 -24.61 -8.74 4.43
C THR A 166 -23.18 -8.25 4.58
N LEU A 167 -22.68 -8.07 5.81
CA LEU A 167 -21.30 -7.68 6.09
C LEU A 167 -20.36 -8.84 6.44
N ARG A 168 -20.85 -10.08 6.44
CA ARG A 168 -20.05 -11.23 6.85
C ARG A 168 -18.86 -11.40 5.91
N GLY A 169 -17.65 -11.24 6.45
CA GLY A 169 -16.41 -11.31 5.68
C GLY A 169 -15.94 -9.99 5.06
N LYS A 170 -16.71 -8.90 5.18
CA LYS A 170 -16.32 -7.56 4.74
C LYS A 170 -15.49 -6.88 5.82
N SER A 171 -14.28 -6.45 5.46
CA SER A 171 -13.32 -5.86 6.40
C SER A 171 -12.93 -4.45 5.95
N PRO A 172 -13.21 -3.41 6.75
CA PRO A 172 -12.83 -2.04 6.42
C PRO A 172 -11.31 -1.91 6.32
N ALA A 173 -10.56 -2.59 7.19
CA ALA A 173 -9.10 -2.66 7.10
C ALA A 173 -8.63 -3.28 5.77
N GLN A 174 -9.33 -4.31 5.28
CA GLN A 174 -9.00 -4.93 3.99
C GLN A 174 -9.28 -3.96 2.84
N ALA A 175 -10.39 -3.22 2.88
CA ALA A 175 -10.71 -2.23 1.87
C ALA A 175 -9.69 -1.07 1.84
N LEU A 176 -9.24 -0.59 3.02
CA LEU A 176 -8.16 0.41 3.11
C LEU A 176 -6.89 -0.08 2.40
N VAL A 177 -6.41 -1.28 2.74
CA VAL A 177 -5.20 -1.87 2.16
C VAL A 177 -5.36 -2.10 0.65
N LYS A 178 -6.46 -2.72 0.25
CA LYS A 178 -6.76 -3.05 -1.15
C LYS A 178 -6.86 -1.79 -2.02
N GLY A 179 -7.60 -0.79 -1.57
CA GLY A 179 -7.76 0.47 -2.29
C GLY A 179 -6.45 1.24 -2.38
N TYR A 180 -5.69 1.30 -1.29
CA TYR A 180 -4.35 1.89 -1.29
C TYR A 180 -3.43 1.21 -2.30
N LEU A 181 -3.28 -0.12 -2.25
CA LEU A 181 -2.39 -0.85 -3.17
C LEU A 181 -2.81 -0.70 -4.63
N ARG A 182 -4.12 -0.75 -4.95
CA ARG A 182 -4.59 -0.50 -6.32
C ARG A 182 -4.28 0.91 -6.79
N SER A 183 -4.42 1.92 -5.91
CA SER A 183 -4.10 3.31 -6.28
C SER A 183 -2.63 3.50 -6.64
N ILE A 184 -1.71 2.85 -5.92
CA ILE A 184 -0.27 2.92 -6.22
C ILE A 184 0.02 2.32 -7.59
N ARG A 185 -0.62 1.20 -7.92
CA ARG A 185 -0.42 0.48 -9.19
C ARG A 185 -1.00 1.19 -10.40
N VAL A 186 -2.15 1.87 -10.25
CA VAL A 186 -2.74 2.67 -11.32
C VAL A 186 -2.03 4.02 -11.48
N ASN A 187 -1.59 4.66 -10.41
CA ASN A 187 -0.78 5.89 -10.51
C ASN A 187 0.60 5.63 -11.13
N SER A 188 1.09 4.39 -11.12
CA SER A 188 2.24 3.97 -11.93
C SER A 188 1.89 3.68 -13.40
N SER A 189 0.61 3.62 -13.77
CA SER A 189 0.11 3.22 -15.09
C SER A 189 -0.70 4.36 -15.71
N HIS A 190 -0.07 5.51 -15.98
CA HIS A 190 -0.76 6.59 -16.71
C HIS A 190 -0.69 6.34 -18.22
N ASP A 191 -1.59 5.47 -18.70
CA ASP A 191 -2.15 5.64 -20.04
C ASP A 191 -3.62 5.20 -20.07
N HIS A 192 -4.45 6.06 -20.67
CA HIS A 192 -5.91 6.00 -20.83
C HIS A 192 -6.83 6.40 -19.67
N GLY A 193 -7.69 7.37 -19.99
CA GLY A 193 -8.84 7.78 -19.19
C GLY A 193 -9.85 6.65 -19.04
N PHE A 194 -10.12 6.28 -17.79
CA PHE A 194 -11.32 5.54 -17.45
C PHE A 194 -12.50 6.50 -17.37
N SER A 195 -13.53 6.26 -18.19
CA SER A 195 -14.87 6.82 -17.97
C SER A 195 -15.34 6.42 -16.58
N SER A 196 -15.50 7.43 -15.71
CA SER A 196 -16.07 7.26 -14.39
C SER A 196 -17.53 6.80 -14.49
N PRO A 197 -18.01 5.87 -13.66
CA PRO A 197 -19.44 5.71 -13.44
C PRO A 197 -19.96 7.01 -12.81
N SER A 198 -21.05 7.55 -13.35
CA SER A 198 -21.66 8.80 -12.89
C SER A 198 -22.03 8.71 -11.41
N PHE A 199 -21.24 9.36 -10.55
CA PHE A 199 -21.56 9.59 -9.15
C PHE A 199 -22.42 10.86 -9.07
N VAL A 200 -23.60 10.77 -8.44
CA VAL A 200 -24.48 11.92 -8.25
C VAL A 200 -23.90 12.78 -7.13
N ASP A 201 -23.27 13.88 -7.51
CA ASP A 201 -22.63 14.86 -6.64
C ASP A 201 -23.72 15.80 -6.05
N THR A 202 -23.86 15.86 -4.73
CA THR A 202 -24.74 16.85 -4.07
C THR A 202 -23.86 17.96 -3.51
N SER A 203 -23.50 18.93 -4.35
CA SER A 203 -22.76 20.12 -3.93
C SER A 203 -23.68 21.14 -3.25
N THR A 204 -23.22 21.72 -2.15
CA THR A 204 -23.83 22.91 -1.54
C THR A 204 -22.85 24.06 -1.78
N THR A 205 -23.23 24.96 -2.67
CA THR A 205 -22.49 26.18 -3.00
C THR A 205 -22.90 27.26 -2.00
N SER A 206 -21.99 27.69 -1.13
CA SER A 206 -22.23 28.86 -0.27
C SER A 206 -21.53 30.07 -0.88
N THR A 207 -22.35 31.00 -1.35
CA THR A 207 -21.98 32.30 -1.92
C THR A 207 -21.43 33.21 -0.83
N SER A 208 -20.23 33.77 -1.05
CA SER A 208 -19.64 34.80 -0.20
C SER A 208 -20.35 36.14 -0.41
N VAL A 209 -20.99 36.67 0.63
CA VAL A 209 -21.41 38.08 0.69
C VAL A 209 -20.30 38.86 1.39
N VAL A 210 -19.83 39.90 0.70
CA VAL A 210 -18.87 40.90 1.16
C VAL A 210 -19.64 41.95 1.96
N GLU A 211 -19.22 42.27 3.18
CA GLU A 211 -19.61 43.54 3.80
C GLU A 211 -18.54 44.07 4.77
N ASP A 212 -18.50 45.40 4.81
CA ASP A 212 -17.36 46.26 5.09
C ASP A 212 -16.94 46.39 6.55
N THR A 213 -15.67 46.78 6.71
CA THR A 213 -14.99 47.07 7.98
C THR A 213 -15.33 48.47 8.49
N SER A 214 -15.58 48.64 9.79
CA SER A 214 -15.29 49.90 10.49
C SER A 214 -14.84 49.68 11.94
N ASN A 215 -13.81 50.44 12.31
CA ASN A 215 -13.06 50.41 13.58
C ASN A 215 -13.84 50.98 14.78
N SER A 216 -13.60 50.46 15.98
CA SER A 216 -13.17 51.31 17.11
C SER A 216 -12.43 50.51 18.19
N ASN A 217 -11.44 51.17 18.79
CA ASN A 217 -10.60 50.67 19.88
C ASN A 217 -11.35 50.78 21.21
N ASP A 218 -11.13 49.83 22.13
CA ASP A 218 -10.82 50.23 23.51
C ASP A 218 -10.14 49.14 24.34
N THR A 219 -9.39 49.62 25.33
CA THR A 219 -8.32 48.94 26.07
C THR A 219 -8.82 48.55 27.47
N THR A 220 -8.42 47.39 28.02
CA THR A 220 -7.80 47.19 29.37
C THR A 220 -7.94 45.76 29.94
N ASN A 221 -6.77 45.15 30.20
CA ASN A 221 -6.30 44.31 31.31
C ASN A 221 -7.26 43.33 32.06
N SER A 222 -6.98 42.01 31.97
CA SER A 222 -6.31 41.21 33.03
C SER A 222 -6.65 39.71 33.02
N ALA A 223 -5.58 38.88 32.96
CA ALA A 223 -5.40 37.53 33.54
C ALA A 223 -6.12 36.29 32.97
N ALA A 224 -5.44 35.55 32.07
CA ALA A 224 -5.16 34.10 32.18
C ALA A 224 -4.29 33.59 31.01
N ALA A 225 -3.09 33.09 31.33
CA ALA A 225 -2.12 32.44 30.42
C ALA A 225 -2.30 30.91 30.48
N ALA A 226 -1.97 30.06 29.50
CA ALA A 226 -1.23 30.23 28.25
C ALA A 226 -1.74 29.22 27.21
N ALA A 227 -2.28 29.72 26.09
CA ALA A 227 -2.48 28.98 24.85
C ALA A 227 -1.61 29.64 23.78
N GLY A 228 -0.57 28.93 23.32
CA GLY A 228 0.38 29.42 22.34
C GLY A 228 -0.24 29.53 20.95
N LYS A 229 -0.62 30.74 20.57
CA LYS A 229 -0.98 31.16 19.21
C LYS A 229 0.27 31.11 18.32
N MET A 230 0.23 30.37 17.22
CA MET A 230 1.17 30.54 16.11
C MET A 230 0.50 31.41 15.06
N SER A 231 1.09 32.56 14.80
CA SER A 231 0.66 33.58 13.85
C SER A 231 0.54 33.03 12.42
N ALA A 232 -0.60 33.31 11.80
CA ALA A 232 -0.77 33.20 10.36
C ALA A 232 0.02 34.33 9.68
N LEU A 233 1.10 33.97 8.98
CA LEU A 233 1.68 34.82 7.94
C LEU A 233 1.00 34.44 6.63
N SER A 234 0.15 35.33 6.13
CA SER A 234 -0.36 35.23 4.76
C SER A 234 0.78 35.51 3.79
N ILE A 235 1.17 34.51 3.02
CA ILE A 235 1.94 34.73 1.80
C ILE A 235 0.90 34.79 0.69
N ALA A 236 0.64 36.01 0.22
CA ALA A 236 -0.12 36.24 -1.00
C ALA A 236 0.49 35.42 -2.12
N SER A 237 -0.30 34.51 -2.69
CA SER A 237 0.07 33.76 -3.89
C SER A 237 0.03 34.72 -5.07
N THR A 238 1.19 35.26 -5.44
CA THR A 238 1.36 35.86 -6.75
C THR A 238 1.22 34.76 -7.78
N THR A 239 0.11 34.80 -8.51
CA THR A 239 -0.22 33.94 -9.63
C THR A 239 0.83 34.10 -10.74
N ASN A 240 1.61 33.05 -10.98
CA ASN A 240 2.24 32.81 -12.27
C ASN A 240 1.72 31.45 -12.78
N PRO A 241 0.95 31.42 -13.89
CA PRO A 241 0.53 30.17 -14.50
C PRO A 241 1.69 29.66 -15.35
N THR A 242 2.58 28.88 -14.75
CA THR A 242 3.53 28.05 -15.50
C THR A 242 3.22 26.60 -15.20
N THR A 243 2.07 26.14 -15.70
CA THR A 243 1.69 24.74 -15.74
C THR A 243 2.61 24.02 -16.73
N SER A 244 3.82 23.71 -16.28
CA SER A 244 4.55 22.57 -16.83
C SER A 244 3.98 21.34 -16.13
N THR A 245 3.12 20.61 -16.84
CA THR A 245 2.75 19.24 -16.49
C THR A 245 4.03 18.40 -16.55
N ILE A 246 4.78 18.35 -15.44
CA ILE A 246 5.85 17.38 -15.28
C ILE A 246 5.18 16.01 -15.33
N LYS A 247 5.24 15.36 -16.50
CA LYS A 247 4.94 13.94 -16.63
C LYS A 247 5.84 13.22 -15.64
N GLN A 248 5.29 12.76 -14.52
CA GLN A 248 6.05 11.90 -13.61
C GLN A 248 6.18 10.54 -14.30
N ASP A 249 7.41 10.19 -14.68
CA ASP A 249 7.70 8.87 -15.22
C ASP A 249 7.37 7.80 -14.19
N ARG A 250 6.82 6.68 -14.67
CA ARG A 250 6.60 5.49 -13.85
C ARG A 250 7.91 5.08 -13.17
N PRO A 251 7.90 4.74 -11.86
CA PRO A 251 9.10 4.21 -11.22
C PRO A 251 9.48 2.90 -11.90
N ARG A 252 10.79 2.69 -12.12
CA ARG A 252 11.31 1.46 -12.73
C ARG A 252 10.93 0.24 -11.90
N LYS A 253 10.98 0.40 -10.58
CA LYS A 253 10.75 -0.66 -9.61
C LYS A 253 9.91 -0.14 -8.45
N THR A 254 8.86 -0.87 -8.09
CA THR A 254 8.08 -0.64 -6.87
C THR A 254 8.15 -1.89 -6.00
N SER A 255 8.59 -1.74 -4.75
CA SER A 255 8.69 -2.85 -3.80
C SER A 255 7.80 -2.62 -2.59
N LEU A 256 6.83 -3.51 -2.37
CA LEU A 256 5.98 -3.56 -1.18
C LEU A 256 6.64 -4.43 -0.10
N TYR A 257 6.69 -3.95 1.14
CA TYR A 257 7.13 -4.70 2.32
C TYR A 257 6.06 -4.68 3.40
N ILE A 258 5.83 -5.85 4.01
CA ILE A 258 4.88 -6.01 5.11
C ILE A 258 5.50 -6.96 6.14
N PHE A 259 5.38 -6.59 7.42
CA PHE A 259 5.61 -7.48 8.55
C PHE A 259 4.29 -7.73 9.29
N ALA A 260 3.92 -9.00 9.40
CA ALA A 260 2.71 -9.46 10.05
C ALA A 260 3.05 -10.09 11.40
N ARG A 261 2.65 -9.43 12.48
CA ARG A 261 2.64 -9.94 13.85
C ARG A 261 1.27 -9.62 14.45
N ALA A 262 0.66 -10.48 15.24
CA ALA A 262 -0.58 -10.07 15.91
C ALA A 262 -0.27 -9.24 17.16
N GLN A 263 -1.03 -8.16 17.34
CA GLN A 263 -1.13 -7.43 18.60
C GLN A 263 -2.59 -7.06 18.85
N PRO A 264 -3.00 -6.86 20.11
CA PRO A 264 -4.39 -6.49 20.43
C PRO A 264 -4.82 -5.17 19.79
N GLN A 265 -3.89 -4.24 19.59
CA GLN A 265 -4.11 -2.93 19.00
C GLN A 265 -2.80 -2.35 18.45
N TYR A 266 -2.91 -1.50 17.43
CA TYR A 266 -1.81 -0.77 16.79
C TYR A 266 -2.06 0.74 16.79
N LEU A 267 -3.18 1.17 16.21
CA LEU A 267 -3.51 2.58 16.02
C LEU A 267 -4.53 3.08 17.04
N PHE A 268 -5.47 2.22 17.45
CA PHE A 268 -6.57 2.63 18.32
C PHE A 268 -6.32 2.21 19.77
N ALA A 269 -5.87 3.16 20.58
CA ALA A 269 -5.63 2.92 22.00
C ALA A 269 -6.89 2.40 22.72
N ASN A 270 -6.73 1.37 23.55
CA ASN A 270 -7.80 0.70 24.29
C ASN A 270 -8.86 0.00 23.43
N SER A 271 -8.74 -0.03 22.11
CA SER A 271 -9.71 -0.72 21.23
C SER A 271 -9.78 -2.23 21.49
N ALA A 272 -8.72 -2.84 22.04
CA ALA A 272 -8.73 -4.23 22.47
C ALA A 272 -9.76 -4.54 23.57
N LYS A 273 -10.22 -3.51 24.31
CA LYS A 273 -11.27 -3.65 25.33
C LYS A 273 -12.67 -3.65 24.73
N ASN A 274 -12.82 -3.27 23.46
CA ASN A 274 -14.11 -3.31 22.77
C ASN A 274 -14.43 -4.78 22.42
N PRO A 275 -15.50 -5.38 22.98
CA PRO A 275 -15.84 -6.78 22.71
C PRO A 275 -16.24 -7.03 21.25
N GLN A 276 -16.60 -5.99 20.50
CA GLN A 276 -16.90 -6.07 19.07
C GLN A 276 -15.63 -6.10 18.20
N LYS A 277 -14.47 -5.72 18.76
CA LYS A 277 -13.20 -5.81 18.04
C LYS A 277 -12.77 -7.26 17.91
N ARG A 278 -12.81 -7.78 16.68
CA ARG A 278 -12.27 -9.10 16.36
C ARG A 278 -10.78 -9.01 16.01
N VAL A 279 -9.94 -9.29 16.99
CA VAL A 279 -8.48 -9.42 16.80
C VAL A 279 -8.14 -10.75 16.14
N LEU A 280 -7.32 -10.74 15.09
CA LEU A 280 -6.79 -11.95 14.47
C LEU A 280 -5.61 -12.48 15.31
N ASP A 281 -5.53 -13.81 15.45
CA ASP A 281 -4.32 -14.45 15.98
C ASP A 281 -3.18 -14.38 14.96
N ASP A 282 -1.95 -14.67 15.40
CA ASP A 282 -0.75 -14.65 14.57
C ASP A 282 -0.95 -15.38 13.22
N ARG A 283 -1.46 -16.62 13.28
CA ARG A 283 -1.72 -17.46 12.10
C ARG A 283 -2.77 -16.85 11.18
N GLY A 284 -3.87 -16.36 11.76
CA GLY A 284 -4.95 -15.70 11.04
C GLY A 284 -4.49 -14.43 10.35
N LEU A 285 -3.63 -13.64 10.98
CA LEU A 285 -3.10 -12.40 10.43
C LEU A 285 -2.12 -12.65 9.28
N VAL A 286 -1.22 -13.63 9.41
CA VAL A 286 -0.32 -14.03 8.30
C VAL A 286 -1.15 -14.51 7.10
N ARG A 287 -2.18 -15.34 7.33
CA ARG A 287 -3.11 -15.76 6.27
C ARG A 287 -3.84 -14.57 5.64
N TRP A 288 -4.29 -13.63 6.47
CA TRP A 288 -5.03 -12.45 6.03
C TRP A 288 -4.20 -11.56 5.10
N TRP A 289 -2.94 -11.29 5.44
CA TRP A 289 -2.01 -10.52 4.59
C TRP A 289 -1.73 -11.24 3.27
N LYS A 290 -1.39 -12.53 3.33
CA LYS A 290 -1.11 -13.36 2.14
C LYS A 290 -2.26 -13.29 1.13
N ASN A 291 -3.49 -13.46 1.60
CA ASN A 291 -4.69 -13.47 0.75
C ASN A 291 -5.06 -12.06 0.26
N THR A 292 -4.96 -11.05 1.13
CA THR A 292 -5.33 -9.67 0.78
C THR A 292 -4.43 -9.14 -0.32
N VAL A 293 -3.11 -9.31 -0.17
CA VAL A 293 -2.14 -8.89 -1.19
C VAL A 293 -2.33 -9.70 -2.48
N ALA A 294 -2.43 -11.04 -2.39
CA ALA A 294 -2.67 -11.87 -3.58
C ALA A 294 -3.88 -11.41 -4.41
N SER A 295 -5.01 -11.10 -3.76
CA SER A 295 -6.21 -10.67 -4.49
C SER A 295 -5.99 -9.38 -5.30
N VAL A 296 -5.23 -8.41 -4.78
CA VAL A 296 -4.92 -7.17 -5.53
C VAL A 296 -4.05 -7.47 -6.75
N TYR A 297 -3.11 -8.40 -6.61
CA TYR A 297 -2.14 -8.71 -7.66
C TYR A 297 -2.69 -9.66 -8.72
N THR A 298 -3.61 -10.58 -8.38
CA THR A 298 -4.29 -11.44 -9.36
C THR A 298 -5.28 -10.66 -10.22
N GLU A 299 -6.22 -9.92 -9.62
CA GLU A 299 -7.32 -9.22 -10.34
C GLU A 299 -6.81 -8.21 -11.38
N SER A 300 -5.70 -7.53 -11.07
CA SER A 300 -5.11 -6.51 -11.95
C SER A 300 -4.59 -7.03 -13.28
N MET A 301 -4.21 -8.30 -13.34
CA MET A 301 -3.58 -8.88 -14.51
C MET A 301 -4.62 -9.53 -15.44
N ASP A 302 -5.72 -10.03 -14.87
CA ASP A 302 -6.88 -10.50 -15.65
C ASP A 302 -7.53 -9.36 -16.44
N THR A 303 -7.53 -8.14 -15.87
CA THR A 303 -8.02 -6.93 -16.57
C THR A 303 -7.12 -6.57 -17.77
N ALA A 304 -5.80 -6.79 -17.66
CA ALA A 304 -4.87 -6.60 -18.77
C ALA A 304 -5.02 -7.67 -19.85
N ALA A 305 -5.27 -8.93 -19.48
CA ALA A 305 -5.46 -10.06 -20.39
C ALA A 305 -6.85 -10.10 -21.08
N THR A 306 -7.87 -9.46 -20.50
CA THR A 306 -9.21 -9.40 -21.11
C THR A 306 -9.31 -8.28 -22.16
N THR A 307 -8.50 -7.22 -22.03
CA THR A 307 -8.48 -6.09 -22.98
C THR A 307 -7.67 -6.41 -24.25
N THR A 308 -6.93 -7.53 -24.29
CA THR A 308 -6.14 -7.95 -25.46
C THR A 308 -6.95 -8.64 -26.56
N LEU A 309 -8.27 -8.84 -26.41
CA LEU A 309 -9.08 -9.51 -27.42
C LEU A 309 -9.82 -8.58 -28.39
N GLU A 310 -9.85 -7.25 -28.17
CA GLU A 310 -10.62 -6.35 -29.06
C GLU A 310 -9.96 -5.01 -29.45
N GLN A 311 -8.73 -4.70 -29.05
CA GLN A 311 -8.06 -3.49 -29.56
C GLN A 311 -6.58 -3.74 -29.90
N GLU A 312 -6.36 -4.14 -31.16
CA GLU A 312 -5.12 -3.91 -31.91
C GLU A 312 -4.95 -2.39 -32.10
N ALA A 313 -4.52 -1.70 -31.04
CA ALA A 313 -3.97 -0.36 -31.15
C ALA A 313 -2.46 -0.46 -30.95
N GLU A 314 -1.73 -0.27 -32.04
CA GLU A 314 -0.27 -0.13 -32.15
C GLU A 314 0.25 0.83 -31.07
N GLY A 315 0.65 0.29 -29.92
CA GLY A 315 1.03 1.06 -28.75
C GLY A 315 1.76 0.16 -27.77
N ASP A 316 3.09 0.29 -27.80
CA ASP A 316 4.11 -0.43 -27.05
C ASP A 316 3.87 -0.42 -25.52
N ARG A 317 3.01 -1.33 -25.03
CA ARG A 317 2.75 -1.49 -23.58
C ARG A 317 3.83 -2.35 -22.97
N LYS A 318 4.84 -1.69 -22.37
CA LYS A 318 5.90 -2.31 -21.57
C LYS A 318 5.34 -3.33 -20.59
N LYS A 319 5.74 -4.59 -20.76
CA LYS A 319 5.36 -5.69 -19.87
C LYS A 319 5.92 -5.42 -18.47
N THR A 320 5.08 -5.54 -17.45
CA THR A 320 5.48 -5.37 -16.05
C THR A 320 5.61 -6.74 -15.41
N GLN A 321 6.79 -7.07 -14.90
CA GLN A 321 7.02 -8.30 -14.15
C GLN A 321 6.66 -8.09 -12.68
N VAL A 322 5.86 -9.00 -12.12
CA VAL A 322 5.49 -9.00 -10.70
C VAL A 322 5.99 -10.27 -10.03
N LYS A 323 6.74 -10.14 -8.92
CA LYS A 323 7.24 -11.25 -8.11
C LYS A 323 6.87 -11.05 -6.65
N GLY A 324 6.32 -12.07 -6.01
CA GLY A 324 5.94 -12.05 -4.59
C GLY A 324 6.68 -13.09 -3.77
N TRP A 325 7.17 -12.71 -2.59
CA TRP A 325 7.77 -13.59 -1.59
C TRP A 325 7.03 -13.51 -0.26
N TRP A 326 6.91 -14.66 0.42
CA TRP A 326 6.40 -14.71 1.78
C TRP A 326 7.19 -15.73 2.62
N HIS A 327 7.48 -15.38 3.88
CA HIS A 327 8.27 -16.22 4.76
C HIS A 327 7.73 -16.18 6.20
N ILE A 328 7.81 -17.33 6.88
CA ILE A 328 7.55 -17.46 8.32
C ILE A 328 8.85 -17.97 8.95
N PRO A 329 9.55 -17.16 9.75
CA PRO A 329 10.82 -17.59 10.35
C PRO A 329 10.64 -18.84 11.20
N GLY A 330 11.60 -19.76 11.10
CA GLY A 330 11.59 -21.04 11.82
C GLY A 330 10.75 -22.12 11.13
N ILE A 331 10.14 -21.82 9.98
CA ILE A 331 9.52 -22.81 9.11
C ILE A 331 10.33 -22.90 7.83
N GLU A 332 10.75 -24.11 7.46
CA GLU A 332 11.67 -24.31 6.33
C GLU A 332 10.93 -24.55 5.02
N THR A 333 9.78 -25.22 5.07
CA THR A 333 9.06 -25.66 3.86
C THR A 333 7.73 -24.94 3.69
N GLU A 334 7.38 -24.66 2.43
CA GLU A 334 6.09 -24.05 2.09
C GLU A 334 4.90 -24.87 2.59
N ARG A 335 4.99 -26.20 2.50
CA ARG A 335 3.95 -27.12 2.98
C ARG A 335 3.71 -26.97 4.47
N GLN A 336 4.77 -26.91 5.28
CA GLN A 336 4.65 -26.65 6.72
C GLN A 336 4.05 -25.28 6.99
N ALA A 337 4.48 -24.25 6.25
CA ALA A 337 3.97 -22.89 6.41
C ALA A 337 2.46 -22.83 6.16
N HIS A 338 1.99 -23.44 5.07
CA HIS A 338 0.56 -23.57 4.76
C HIS A 338 -0.22 -24.27 5.87
N ASN A 339 0.32 -25.37 6.40
CA ASN A 339 -0.30 -26.10 7.52
C ASN A 339 -0.40 -25.22 8.78
N VAL A 340 0.68 -24.50 9.12
CA VAL A 340 0.71 -23.62 10.30
C VAL A 340 -0.32 -22.51 10.20
N ILE A 341 -0.41 -21.85 9.04
CA ILE A 341 -1.42 -20.80 8.84
C ILE A 341 -2.78 -21.37 8.42
N ARG A 342 -3.01 -22.70 8.46
CA ARG A 342 -4.23 -23.38 7.99
C ARG A 342 -4.76 -22.79 6.67
N SER A 343 -3.84 -22.47 5.76
CA SER A 343 -4.19 -22.03 4.41
C SER A 343 -4.32 -23.29 3.60
N THR A 344 -5.54 -23.61 3.16
CA THR A 344 -5.73 -24.58 2.09
C THR A 344 -4.89 -24.08 0.93
N SER A 345 -3.81 -24.77 0.61
CA SER A 345 -3.11 -24.53 -0.65
C SER A 345 -4.17 -24.74 -1.69
N SER A 346 -4.65 -23.66 -2.29
CA SER A 346 -5.50 -23.80 -3.46
C SER A 346 -4.51 -24.26 -4.52
N THR A 347 -4.36 -25.59 -4.61
CA THR A 347 -3.87 -26.30 -5.78
C THR A 347 -4.89 -26.02 -6.89
N ILE A 348 -5.03 -24.74 -7.25
CA ILE A 348 -5.67 -24.31 -8.47
C ILE A 348 -4.59 -24.65 -9.49
N THR A 349 -4.65 -25.89 -9.95
CA THR A 349 -4.12 -26.34 -11.22
C THR A 349 -4.83 -25.55 -12.32
N SER A 350 -4.46 -24.28 -12.49
CA SER A 350 -4.80 -23.51 -13.67
C SER A 350 -3.51 -22.88 -14.17
N SER A 351 -3.15 -23.21 -15.40
CA SER A 351 -1.95 -22.81 -16.13
C SER A 351 -1.88 -21.30 -16.44
N THR A 352 -2.56 -20.46 -15.66
CA THR A 352 -2.82 -19.04 -15.95
C THR A 352 -2.90 -18.17 -14.69
N LYS A 353 -2.13 -18.48 -13.63
CA LYS A 353 -2.06 -17.56 -12.47
C LYS A 353 -1.14 -16.39 -12.80
N ALA A 354 -1.72 -15.20 -12.90
CA ALA A 354 -0.96 -13.98 -13.16
C ALA A 354 -0.13 -13.46 -11.96
N PHE A 355 -0.38 -13.98 -10.76
CA PHE A 355 0.45 -13.73 -9.57
C PHE A 355 0.56 -15.00 -8.73
N GLU A 356 1.79 -15.37 -8.37
CA GLU A 356 2.09 -16.51 -7.51
C GLU A 356 3.07 -16.11 -6.41
N TRP A 357 2.82 -16.62 -5.20
CA TRP A 357 3.69 -16.44 -4.06
C TRP A 357 4.84 -17.44 -4.10
N THR A 358 6.07 -16.96 -4.08
CA THR A 358 7.25 -17.79 -3.79
C THR A 358 7.45 -17.86 -2.28
N TYR A 359 7.49 -19.06 -1.71
CA TYR A 359 7.83 -19.22 -0.30
C TYR A 359 9.33 -18.98 -0.04
N GLY A 360 9.64 -18.24 1.02
CA GLY A 360 10.99 -17.81 1.37
C GLY A 360 11.15 -16.31 1.21
N TYR A 361 12.40 -15.88 1.06
CA TYR A 361 12.80 -14.48 0.95
C TYR A 361 13.62 -14.28 -0.33
N PRO A 362 13.66 -13.05 -0.87
CA PRO A 362 14.48 -12.75 -2.03
C PRO A 362 15.97 -12.88 -1.71
N ASP A 363 16.81 -12.94 -2.74
CA ASP A 363 18.27 -12.83 -2.60
C ASP A 363 18.90 -13.96 -1.76
N LYS A 364 18.23 -15.12 -1.63
CA LYS A 364 18.68 -16.27 -0.83
C LYS A 364 20.09 -16.78 -1.19
N ASP A 365 20.48 -16.62 -2.45
CA ASP A 365 21.76 -17.07 -3.00
C ASP A 365 22.77 -15.91 -3.09
N SER A 366 22.42 -14.71 -2.60
CA SER A 366 23.30 -13.55 -2.61
C SER A 366 24.45 -13.72 -1.62
N THR A 367 25.64 -13.32 -2.04
CA THR A 367 26.83 -13.24 -1.21
C THR A 367 26.92 -11.93 -0.41
N GLU A 368 26.02 -10.98 -0.68
CA GLU A 368 25.95 -9.74 0.07
C GLU A 368 25.49 -9.96 1.52
N LEU A 369 25.89 -9.02 2.38
CA LEU A 369 25.50 -9.00 3.78
C LEU A 369 24.02 -8.61 3.93
N ALA A 370 23.38 -9.14 4.98
CA ALA A 370 21.97 -8.87 5.28
C ALA A 370 21.67 -7.37 5.41
N ASN A 371 22.59 -6.58 5.99
CA ASN A 371 22.43 -5.14 6.14
C ASN A 371 22.45 -4.36 4.80
N ALA A 372 22.95 -4.96 3.72
CA ALA A 372 22.94 -4.37 2.38
C ALA A 372 21.68 -4.75 1.60
N LEU A 373 21.01 -5.84 1.96
CA LEU A 373 19.84 -6.37 1.27
C LEU A 373 18.51 -6.00 1.95
N ILE A 374 18.49 -5.94 3.28
CA ILE A 374 17.28 -5.76 4.09
C ILE A 374 17.11 -4.27 4.44
N PRO A 375 16.04 -3.61 3.95
CA PRO A 375 15.74 -2.25 4.35
C PRO A 375 15.37 -2.17 5.83
N GLN A 376 15.82 -1.13 6.50
CA GLN A 376 15.57 -0.87 7.92
C GLN A 376 14.46 0.18 8.09
N PHE A 377 13.24 -0.32 8.33
CA PHE A 377 12.07 0.52 8.60
C PHE A 377 11.94 0.89 10.10
N PRO A 378 11.33 2.03 10.44
CA PRO A 378 11.00 2.39 11.82
C PRO A 378 10.10 1.34 12.49
N ASP A 379 10.35 1.06 13.78
CA ASP A 379 9.61 0.09 14.60
C ASP A 379 9.46 -1.32 14.01
N ASP A 380 10.23 -1.67 12.98
CA ASP A 380 10.23 -2.99 12.34
C ASP A 380 11.18 -3.95 13.08
N PRO A 381 10.76 -5.21 13.28
CA PRO A 381 11.58 -6.21 13.97
C PRO A 381 12.89 -6.54 13.25
N LYS A 382 12.94 -6.45 11.92
CA LYS A 382 14.18 -6.71 11.16
C LYS A 382 15.18 -5.61 11.46
N SER A 383 14.73 -4.36 11.49
CA SER A 383 15.58 -3.23 11.89
C SER A 383 16.12 -3.40 13.31
N ARG A 384 15.26 -3.78 14.27
CA ARG A 384 15.68 -4.04 15.66
C ARG A 384 16.67 -5.20 15.75
N MET A 385 16.43 -6.29 15.02
CA MET A 385 17.33 -7.44 14.93
C MET A 385 18.67 -7.03 14.31
N MET A 386 18.68 -6.24 13.24
CA MET A 386 19.89 -5.75 12.58
C MET A 386 20.74 -4.88 13.52
N GLN A 387 20.11 -4.17 14.44
CA GLN A 387 20.76 -3.35 15.46
C GLN A 387 21.16 -4.14 16.72
N SER A 388 20.76 -5.41 16.84
CA SER A 388 21.11 -6.25 17.97
C SER A 388 22.60 -6.64 17.96
N PRO A 389 23.22 -6.93 19.11
CA PRO A 389 24.63 -7.33 19.18
C PRO A 389 24.97 -8.51 18.26
N SER A 390 24.03 -9.43 18.04
CA SER A 390 24.16 -10.58 17.15
C SER A 390 24.36 -10.21 15.68
N CYS A 391 23.91 -9.02 15.27
CA CYS A 391 23.97 -8.53 13.88
C CYS A 391 24.85 -7.28 13.70
N GLN A 392 25.08 -6.51 14.77
CA GLN A 392 25.74 -5.20 14.75
C GLN A 392 27.23 -5.28 14.35
N GLY A 393 27.84 -6.47 14.43
CA GLY A 393 29.21 -6.76 13.96
C GLY A 393 29.36 -6.91 12.45
N GLY A 394 28.26 -6.92 11.67
CA GLY A 394 28.30 -6.67 10.23
C GLY A 394 28.73 -7.83 9.33
N PHE A 395 28.80 -9.08 9.80
CA PHE A 395 29.13 -10.25 8.97
C PHE A 395 27.99 -11.27 8.89
N VAL A 396 26.75 -10.82 9.03
CA VAL A 396 25.58 -11.70 8.92
C VAL A 396 25.14 -11.72 7.46
N ASN A 397 25.25 -12.89 6.82
CA ASN A 397 24.65 -13.10 5.50
C ASN A 397 23.12 -13.23 5.61
N ILE A 398 22.41 -13.17 4.48
CA ILE A 398 20.95 -13.19 4.47
C ILE A 398 20.37 -14.45 5.12
N ARG A 399 20.99 -15.62 4.93
CA ARG A 399 20.53 -16.88 5.50
C ARG A 399 20.63 -16.88 7.02
N THR A 400 21.80 -16.54 7.56
CA THR A 400 22.03 -16.44 9.00
C THR A 400 21.10 -15.41 9.64
N PHE A 401 20.80 -14.31 8.95
CA PHE A 401 19.81 -13.34 9.43
C PHE A 401 18.43 -13.99 9.66
N TRP A 402 17.94 -14.77 8.70
CA TRP A 402 16.64 -15.42 8.82
C TRP A 402 16.62 -16.56 9.84
N GLU A 403 17.74 -17.27 10.02
CA GLU A 403 17.93 -18.24 11.10
C GLU A 403 17.86 -17.55 12.48
N LEU A 404 18.50 -16.38 12.64
CA LEU A 404 18.38 -15.57 13.86
C LEU A 404 16.97 -15.01 14.06
N ALA A 405 16.29 -14.61 12.97
CA ALA A 405 14.90 -14.14 13.01
C ALA A 405 13.92 -15.19 13.54
N ALA A 406 14.21 -16.48 13.34
CA ALA A 406 13.41 -17.59 13.85
C ALA A 406 13.46 -17.71 15.38
N ILE A 407 14.61 -17.44 15.98
CA ILE A 407 14.80 -17.53 17.44
C ILE A 407 14.69 -16.19 18.16
N GLY A 408 14.50 -15.09 17.42
CA GLY A 408 14.35 -13.75 17.97
C GLY A 408 13.06 -13.56 18.76
N GLU A 409 12.98 -12.46 19.51
CA GLU A 409 11.84 -12.09 20.38
C GLU A 409 10.46 -12.13 19.68
N GLU A 410 10.48 -11.82 18.38
CA GLU A 410 9.32 -11.56 17.55
C GLU A 410 8.70 -12.86 17.00
N SER A 411 9.52 -13.85 16.68
CA SER A 411 9.11 -15.13 16.08
C SER A 411 9.38 -16.35 16.98
N GLY A 412 10.13 -16.17 18.06
CA GLY A 412 10.44 -17.21 19.04
C GLY A 412 9.29 -17.50 20.01
N ALA A 413 9.50 -18.50 20.88
CA ALA A 413 8.58 -18.88 21.95
C ALA A 413 7.13 -19.17 21.50
N GLY A 414 6.97 -19.76 20.30
CA GLY A 414 5.68 -20.19 19.78
C GLY A 414 4.83 -19.11 19.11
N LYS A 415 5.34 -17.87 19.02
CA LYS A 415 4.73 -16.80 18.20
C LYS A 415 4.89 -17.12 16.72
N ILE A 416 3.93 -16.71 15.90
CA ILE A 416 4.03 -16.85 14.44
C ILE A 416 4.03 -15.46 13.82
N THR A 417 5.01 -15.19 12.95
CA THR A 417 5.08 -13.93 12.21
C THR A 417 5.24 -14.20 10.73
N GLY A 418 4.87 -13.22 9.90
CA GLY A 418 4.97 -13.32 8.45
C GLY A 418 5.72 -12.13 7.87
N PHE A 419 6.62 -12.39 6.95
CA PHE A 419 7.30 -11.38 6.15
C PHE A 419 6.83 -11.50 4.72
N PHE A 420 6.43 -10.39 4.11
CA PHE A 420 5.98 -10.35 2.73
C PHE A 420 6.75 -9.29 1.97
N ARG A 421 7.12 -9.62 0.73
CA ARG A 421 7.68 -8.69 -0.24
C ARG A 421 7.00 -8.89 -1.58
N VAL A 422 6.55 -7.82 -2.23
CA VAL A 422 6.15 -7.86 -3.64
C VAL A 422 7.01 -6.86 -4.40
N VAL A 423 7.49 -7.24 -5.57
CA VAL A 423 8.29 -6.38 -6.46
C VAL A 423 7.58 -6.32 -7.80
N GLU A 424 7.30 -5.10 -8.25
CA GLU A 424 6.83 -4.78 -9.60
C GLU A 424 7.97 -4.06 -10.33
N GLU A 425 8.41 -4.60 -11.45
CA GLU A 425 9.52 -4.05 -12.25
C GLU A 425 9.06 -3.91 -13.71
N ALA A 426 9.33 -2.75 -14.31
CA ALA A 426 9.08 -2.53 -15.73
C ALA A 426 10.19 -3.20 -16.55
N GLU A 427 9.83 -4.00 -17.56
CA GLU A 427 10.80 -4.53 -18.51
C GLU A 427 11.32 -3.38 -19.40
N ASP A 428 12.65 -3.26 -19.50
CA ASP A 428 13.31 -2.32 -20.40
C ASP A 428 13.52 -3.06 -21.74
N GLU A 429 13.04 -2.51 -22.87
CA GLU A 429 13.08 -3.14 -24.21
C GLU A 429 14.50 -3.39 -24.76
N ASP A 430 15.54 -2.90 -24.09
CA ASP A 430 16.91 -2.90 -24.62
C ASP A 430 17.68 -4.22 -24.36
N SER A 431 17.08 -5.26 -23.74
CA SER A 431 17.81 -6.47 -23.34
C SER A 431 17.74 -7.68 -24.29
N GLU A 432 17.07 -7.58 -25.44
CA GLU A 432 16.87 -8.75 -26.33
C GLU A 432 17.85 -8.88 -27.51
N GLU A 433 18.81 -7.97 -27.73
CA GLU A 433 19.69 -8.04 -28.92
C GLU A 433 21.05 -8.75 -28.74
N GLU A 434 21.42 -9.27 -27.56
CA GLU A 434 22.68 -10.04 -27.40
C GLU A 434 22.41 -11.53 -27.23
N GLY A 435 22.04 -12.18 -28.34
CA GLY A 435 21.74 -13.62 -28.34
C GLY A 435 21.72 -14.33 -29.68
N GLU A 436 22.39 -13.82 -30.73
CA GLU A 436 22.66 -14.61 -31.94
C GLU A 436 24.12 -15.09 -31.95
N GLU A 437 24.32 -16.27 -31.34
CA GLU A 437 25.61 -16.94 -31.26
C GLU A 437 26.01 -17.48 -32.65
N VAL A 438 27.13 -16.96 -33.17
CA VAL A 438 27.78 -17.37 -34.42
C VAL A 438 28.16 -18.86 -34.34
N LYS A 439 27.44 -19.71 -35.07
CA LYS A 439 27.85 -21.10 -35.32
C LYS A 439 29.08 -21.12 -36.23
N GLY A 440 30.26 -21.17 -35.61
CA GLY A 440 31.52 -21.52 -36.27
C GLY A 440 31.52 -22.98 -36.73
N ALA A 441 31.60 -23.20 -38.03
CA ALA A 441 31.89 -24.50 -38.61
C ALA A 441 33.39 -24.80 -38.46
N VAL A 442 33.74 -25.67 -37.51
CA VAL A 442 35.06 -26.31 -37.46
C VAL A 442 34.98 -27.59 -38.30
N GLN A 443 35.62 -27.59 -39.47
CA GLN A 443 35.85 -28.80 -40.25
C GLN A 443 37.00 -29.60 -39.65
N GLU A 444 36.65 -30.81 -39.25
CA GLU A 444 37.48 -31.92 -38.85
C GLU A 444 38.41 -32.33 -40.01
N LYS A 445 39.73 -32.33 -39.80
CA LYS A 445 40.69 -32.98 -40.71
C LYS A 445 41.38 -34.13 -39.99
N ALA A 446 41.04 -35.33 -40.45
CA ALA A 446 41.54 -36.61 -40.01
C ALA A 446 43.07 -36.71 -40.15
N VAL A 447 43.70 -37.21 -39.07
CA VAL A 447 45.08 -37.70 -39.07
C VAL A 447 45.04 -39.17 -39.48
N THR A 448 45.49 -39.47 -40.70
CA THR A 448 45.85 -40.83 -41.12
C THR A 448 47.33 -41.04 -40.86
N GLY A 449 47.64 -41.96 -39.95
CA GLY A 449 48.96 -42.54 -39.81
C GLY A 449 49.16 -43.69 -40.81
N MET A 450 50.31 -43.73 -41.46
CA MET A 450 50.88 -44.94 -42.05
C MET A 450 52.41 -44.81 -42.21
N THR A 451 53.10 -45.54 -41.32
CA THR A 451 54.25 -46.44 -41.55
C THR A 451 55.42 -46.09 -42.48
N ALA A 452 56.61 -46.28 -41.88
CA ALA A 452 57.80 -47.00 -42.34
C ALA A 452 58.71 -46.39 -43.43
N GLY A 453 60.00 -46.34 -43.10
CA GLY A 453 61.12 -45.97 -43.96
C GLY A 453 62.30 -45.51 -43.13
#